data_AF-A0A7S2ALG7-F1
#
_entry.id   AF-A0A7S2ALG7-F1
#
_cell.length_a   1.000
_cell.length_b   1.000
_cell.length_c   1.000
_cell.angle_alpha   90.00
_cell.angle_beta   90.00
_cell.angle_gamma   90.00
#
_symmetry.space_group_name_H-M   'P 1'
#
loop_
_entity.id
_entity.type
_entity.pdbx_description
1 polymer ?
#
loop_
_entity_poly.entity_id
_entity_poly.type
_entity_poly.pdbx_seq_one_letter_code
_entity_poly.pdbx_strand_id
1 'polypeptide(L)'
;RARLFGTMKLPLILAKALLASASRLRQNSPNHNEDFELRLANFDHVQYSAAFSLGTQTLPVIYDTGSFEIIVLSTLCTTCSQANSVYNSSKSTSFTADARVLAEHLFGSGPVRSEKGYERVQLGGHSSPYTAEHTPFWQVISHNIPVWDRSSHFSGIV
;
A
#
# COMPACT_ATOMS: atom_id res chain seq x y z
N ARG A 1 -8.48 74.43 38.81
CA ARG A 1 -8.56 72.95 38.99
C ARG A 1 -7.17 72.39 38.72
N ALA A 2 -6.52 71.85 39.76
CA ALA A 2 -5.12 71.43 39.77
C ALA A 2 -4.92 69.95 39.37
N ARG A 3 -3.70 69.63 38.90
CA ARG A 3 -2.92 68.35 38.91
C ARG A 3 -1.82 68.54 37.85
N LEU A 4 -0.56 68.88 38.11
CA LEU A 4 0.49 68.41 39.03
C LEU A 4 0.98 66.96 38.78
N PHE A 5 2.18 66.89 38.19
CA PHE A 5 3.31 65.96 38.34
C PHE A 5 3.11 64.54 38.89
N GLY A 6 3.82 63.57 38.28
CA GLY A 6 4.08 62.29 38.91
C GLY A 6 4.88 61.30 38.06
N THR A 7 6.19 61.46 37.99
CA THR A 7 7.13 60.35 37.73
C THR A 7 7.06 59.35 38.88
N MET A 8 6.83 58.04 38.64
CA MET A 8 7.39 57.01 39.53
C MET A 8 7.27 55.57 39.01
N LYS A 9 8.47 54.98 38.83
CA LYS A 9 8.93 53.65 39.29
C LYS A 9 8.12 52.40 38.91
N LEU A 10 8.80 51.56 38.12
CA LEU A 10 8.73 50.09 38.15
C LEU A 10 8.80 49.57 39.61
N PRO A 11 8.01 48.52 39.93
CA PRO A 11 8.56 47.43 40.71
C PRO A 11 8.24 46.05 40.12
N LEU A 12 9.32 45.31 39.86
CA LEU A 12 9.55 43.92 40.29
C LEU A 12 8.34 42.98 40.33
N ILE A 13 8.06 42.28 39.23
CA ILE A 13 7.45 40.96 39.30
C ILE A 13 8.55 39.92 39.11
N LEU A 14 8.96 39.40 40.26
CA LEU A 14 9.54 38.09 40.54
C LEU A 14 9.80 37.20 39.30
N ALA A 15 11.07 37.17 38.84
CA ALA A 15 11.54 36.11 37.97
C ALA A 15 11.54 34.79 38.76
N LYS A 16 10.46 34.02 38.65
CA LYS A 16 10.49 32.60 39.01
C LYS A 16 11.26 31.88 37.90
N ALA A 17 12.52 31.60 38.19
CA ALA A 17 13.30 30.59 37.49
C ALA A 17 12.54 29.26 37.60
N LEU A 18 11.79 28.92 36.56
CA LEU A 18 11.45 27.53 36.27
C LEU A 18 12.53 27.03 35.34
N LEU A 19 13.30 26.08 35.85
CA LEU A 19 14.28 25.30 35.13
C LEU A 19 13.69 24.91 33.77
N ALA A 20 14.16 25.56 32.72
CA ALA A 20 14.07 24.97 31.39
C ALA A 20 14.96 23.73 31.47
N SER A 21 14.37 22.59 31.82
CA SER A 21 14.91 21.31 31.37
C SER A 21 15.04 21.48 29.87
N ALA A 22 16.27 21.66 29.41
CA ALA A 22 16.61 21.49 28.01
C ALA A 22 16.45 20.00 27.73
N SER A 23 15.19 19.54 27.68
CA SER A 23 14.83 18.41 26.85
C SER A 23 15.26 18.84 25.46
N ARG A 24 16.48 18.44 25.08
CA ARG A 24 16.81 18.27 23.68
C ARG A 24 15.65 17.44 23.16
N LEU A 25 14.76 18.05 22.38
CA LEU A 25 13.92 17.30 21.47
C LEU A 25 14.94 16.56 20.62
N ARG A 26 15.18 15.29 20.97
CA ARG A 26 15.75 14.33 20.05
C ARG A 26 14.74 14.35 18.91
N GLN A 27 15.02 15.13 17.87
CA GLN A 27 14.49 14.82 16.57
C GLN A 27 15.04 13.43 16.28
N ASN A 28 14.25 12.40 16.60
CA ASN A 28 14.42 11.11 15.97
C ASN A 28 14.29 11.43 14.49
N SER A 29 15.42 11.49 13.78
CA SER A 29 15.36 11.14 12.36
C SER A 29 14.69 9.77 12.33
N PRO A 30 13.61 9.58 11.54
CA PRO A 30 13.08 8.24 11.36
C PRO A 30 14.25 7.39 10.88
N ASN A 31 14.62 6.39 11.69
CA ASN A 31 15.56 5.37 11.25
C ASN A 31 14.90 4.73 10.04
N HIS A 32 15.48 4.91 8.84
CA HIS A 32 15.08 4.19 7.63
C HIS A 32 15.43 2.68 7.69
N ASN A 33 15.47 2.13 8.91
CA ASN A 33 15.98 0.81 9.27
C ASN A 33 15.06 0.13 10.30
N GLU A 34 13.76 0.46 10.25
CA GLU A 34 12.74 -0.31 10.97
C GLU A 34 12.30 -1.46 10.06
N ASP A 35 12.29 -2.67 10.61
CA ASP A 35 11.78 -3.85 9.92
C ASP A 35 10.30 -3.65 9.59
N PHE A 36 9.91 -4.02 8.38
CA PHE A 36 8.50 -4.02 7.98
C PHE A 36 7.87 -5.37 8.29
N GLU A 37 6.94 -5.38 9.23
CA GLU A 37 6.16 -6.57 9.52
C GLU A 37 4.85 -6.57 8.71
N LEU A 38 4.70 -7.55 7.83
CA LEU A 38 3.47 -7.82 7.12
C LEU A 38 2.86 -9.13 7.63
N ARG A 39 1.71 -9.05 8.29
CA ARG A 39 0.99 -10.23 8.78
C ARG A 39 0.18 -10.87 7.67
N LEU A 40 0.47 -12.14 7.38
CA LEU A 40 -0.33 -12.95 6.47
C LEU A 40 -1.52 -13.61 7.19
N ALA A 41 -2.68 -13.54 6.56
CA ALA A 41 -3.89 -14.24 6.96
C ALA A 41 -3.84 -15.69 6.45
N ASN A 42 -3.98 -16.63 7.37
CA ASN A 42 -4.09 -18.06 7.08
C ASN A 42 -5.52 -18.40 6.65
N PHE A 43 -5.64 -19.13 5.55
CA PHE A 43 -6.85 -19.79 5.12
C PHE A 43 -6.59 -21.30 4.97
N ASP A 44 -7.27 -22.09 5.80
CA ASP A 44 -7.23 -23.56 5.84
C ASP A 44 -5.83 -24.20 5.89
N HIS A 45 -4.82 -23.49 6.39
CA HIS A 45 -3.41 -23.94 6.44
C HIS A 45 -2.79 -24.19 5.06
N VAL A 46 -3.43 -23.70 3.99
CA VAL A 46 -2.99 -23.93 2.60
C VAL A 46 -2.80 -22.63 1.83
N GLN A 47 -3.36 -21.51 2.29
CA GLN A 47 -3.24 -20.20 1.65
C GLN A 47 -2.86 -19.16 2.70
N TYR A 48 -1.82 -18.37 2.43
CA TYR A 48 -1.38 -17.28 3.28
C TYR A 48 -1.36 -16.00 2.45
N SER A 49 -2.33 -15.13 2.69
CA SER A 49 -2.50 -13.89 1.92
C SER A 49 -2.38 -12.65 2.79
N ALA A 50 -1.92 -11.55 2.22
CA ALA A 50 -1.96 -10.25 2.88
C ALA A 50 -2.44 -9.16 1.90
N ALA A 51 -2.73 -7.98 2.43
CA ALA A 51 -3.11 -6.84 1.63
C ALA A 51 -1.97 -6.45 0.67
N PHE A 52 -2.31 -6.03 -0.54
CA PHE A 52 -1.41 -5.37 -1.48
C PHE A 52 -2.19 -4.29 -2.22
N SER A 53 -1.61 -3.11 -2.34
CA SER A 53 -2.32 -1.94 -2.86
C SER A 53 -1.86 -1.60 -4.27
N LEU A 54 -2.81 -1.43 -5.19
CA LEU A 54 -2.63 -0.95 -6.56
C LEU A 54 -3.44 0.33 -6.73
N GLY A 55 -2.75 1.47 -6.82
CA GLY A 55 -3.40 2.78 -6.70
C GLY A 55 -4.16 2.87 -5.37
N THR A 56 -5.45 3.14 -5.44
CA THR A 56 -6.36 3.23 -4.27
C THR A 56 -7.12 1.93 -3.99
N GLN A 57 -6.78 0.83 -4.68
CA GLN A 57 -7.45 -0.46 -4.55
C GLN A 57 -6.56 -1.42 -3.76
N THR A 58 -7.10 -2.04 -2.71
CA THR A 58 -6.40 -3.06 -1.92
C THR A 58 -6.96 -4.44 -2.25
N LEU A 59 -6.09 -5.39 -2.58
CA LEU A 59 -6.42 -6.78 -2.88
C LEU A 59 -5.73 -7.73 -1.89
N PRO A 60 -6.36 -8.86 -1.52
CA PRO A 60 -5.65 -9.95 -0.87
C PRO A 60 -4.77 -10.67 -1.90
N VAL A 61 -3.48 -10.85 -1.62
CA VAL A 61 -2.54 -11.52 -2.53
C VAL A 61 -1.67 -12.51 -1.78
N ILE A 62 -1.19 -13.54 -2.49
CA ILE A 62 -0.10 -14.39 -2.00
C ILE A 62 1.21 -13.67 -2.29
N TYR A 63 2.06 -13.52 -1.26
CA TYR A 63 3.42 -13.01 -1.40
C TYR A 63 4.31 -14.19 -1.78
N ASP A 64 4.58 -14.35 -3.07
CA ASP A 64 5.15 -15.54 -3.68
C ASP A 64 6.62 -15.32 -4.05
N THR A 65 7.51 -15.83 -3.20
CA THR A 65 8.97 -15.77 -3.43
C THR A 65 9.44 -16.62 -4.61
N GLY A 66 8.55 -17.42 -5.21
CA GLY A 66 8.82 -18.25 -6.39
C GLY A 66 8.55 -17.56 -7.73
N SER A 67 7.98 -16.35 -7.75
CA SER A 67 7.71 -15.58 -8.97
C SER A 67 8.35 -14.18 -8.93
N PHE A 68 8.36 -13.51 -10.08
CA PHE A 68 8.97 -12.17 -10.25
C PHE A 68 7.97 -11.12 -10.72
N GLU A 69 6.72 -11.50 -10.93
CA GLU A 69 5.71 -10.68 -11.59
C GLU A 69 4.51 -10.47 -10.68
N ILE A 70 4.04 -9.23 -10.62
CA ILE A 70 2.75 -8.90 -10.00
C ILE A 70 1.66 -9.28 -11.00
N ILE A 71 0.86 -10.30 -10.67
CA ILE A 71 -0.25 -10.77 -11.51
C ILE A 71 -1.53 -10.74 -10.68
N VAL A 72 -2.53 -9.96 -11.11
CA VAL A 72 -3.77 -9.73 -10.37
C VAL A 72 -5.01 -9.97 -11.20
N LEU A 73 -6.04 -10.58 -10.59
CA LEU A 73 -7.39 -10.61 -11.14
C LEU A 73 -7.87 -9.20 -11.41
N SER A 74 -8.42 -9.00 -12.59
CA SER A 74 -8.89 -7.72 -13.07
C SER A 74 -10.32 -7.83 -13.58
N THR A 75 -11.03 -6.70 -13.59
CA THR A 75 -12.31 -6.57 -14.30
C THR A 75 -12.20 -6.83 -15.80
N LEU A 76 -10.99 -6.90 -16.35
CA LEU A 76 -10.76 -7.37 -17.73
C LEU A 76 -11.11 -8.85 -17.91
N CYS A 77 -11.01 -9.68 -16.85
CA CYS A 77 -11.45 -11.06 -16.93
C CYS A 77 -12.96 -11.16 -16.70
N THR A 78 -13.71 -11.24 -17.79
CA THR A 78 -15.17 -11.38 -17.78
C THR A 78 -15.66 -12.80 -17.56
N THR A 79 -14.76 -13.79 -17.68
CA THR A 79 -15.05 -15.22 -17.53
C THR A 79 -14.58 -15.81 -16.20
N CYS A 80 -13.74 -15.08 -15.46
CA CYS A 80 -13.26 -15.49 -14.15
C CYS A 80 -14.35 -15.30 -13.09
N SER A 81 -14.41 -16.19 -12.12
CA SER A 81 -15.25 -15.99 -10.94
C SER A 81 -14.68 -14.87 -10.05
N GLN A 82 -15.53 -13.96 -9.61
CA GLN A 82 -15.16 -12.78 -8.82
C GLN A 82 -15.57 -12.94 -7.35
N ALA A 83 -15.21 -14.07 -6.74
CA ALA A 83 -15.49 -14.31 -5.31
C ALA A 83 -14.74 -13.31 -4.40
N ASN A 84 -13.58 -12.83 -4.84
CA ASN A 84 -12.75 -11.84 -4.16
C ASN A 84 -12.80 -10.48 -4.86
N SER A 85 -12.32 -9.43 -4.20
CA SER A 85 -12.13 -8.13 -4.85
C SER A 85 -11.16 -8.26 -6.03
N VAL A 86 -11.43 -7.58 -7.14
CA VAL A 86 -10.56 -7.57 -8.33
C VAL A 86 -10.12 -6.16 -8.66
N TYR A 87 -8.97 -6.04 -9.30
CA TYR A 87 -8.45 -4.75 -9.76
C TYR A 87 -9.34 -4.16 -10.87
N ASN A 88 -9.61 -2.87 -10.79
CA ASN A 88 -10.29 -2.13 -11.85
C ASN A 88 -9.47 -0.90 -12.24
N SER A 89 -8.79 -0.97 -13.39
CA SER A 89 -7.97 0.13 -13.92
C SER A 89 -8.76 1.43 -14.11
N SER A 90 -10.05 1.37 -14.43
CA SER A 90 -10.88 2.57 -14.64
C SER A 90 -11.13 3.37 -13.35
N LYS A 91 -10.83 2.79 -12.18
CA LYS A 91 -10.94 3.46 -10.87
C LYS A 91 -9.60 4.02 -10.38
N SER A 92 -8.51 3.72 -11.07
CA SER A 92 -7.17 4.18 -10.70
C SER A 92 -6.79 5.45 -11.47
N THR A 93 -6.35 6.47 -10.74
CA THR A 93 -5.79 7.68 -11.33
C THR A 93 -4.28 7.57 -11.61
N SER A 94 -3.62 6.55 -11.09
CA SER A 94 -2.17 6.29 -11.28
C SER A 94 -1.88 5.18 -12.29
N PHE A 95 -2.91 4.49 -12.78
CA PHE A 95 -2.78 3.46 -13.81
C PHE A 95 -2.30 4.04 -15.15
N THR A 96 -1.32 3.37 -15.76
CA THR A 96 -0.88 3.64 -17.13
C THR A 96 -0.89 2.35 -17.94
N ALA A 97 -1.60 2.33 -19.07
CA ALA A 97 -1.62 1.17 -19.96
C ALA A 97 -0.31 1.05 -20.76
N ASP A 98 0.19 -0.17 -20.97
CA ASP A 98 1.40 -0.43 -21.77
C ASP A 98 1.05 -1.00 -23.15
N ALA A 99 0.60 -0.13 -24.07
CA ALA A 99 0.35 -0.46 -25.48
C ALA A 99 -0.43 -1.78 -25.76
N ARG A 100 -1.21 -2.27 -24.79
CA ARG A 100 -1.87 -3.58 -24.80
C ARG A 100 -0.92 -4.76 -24.99
N VAL A 101 0.26 -4.73 -24.36
CA VAL A 101 1.17 -5.87 -24.31
C VAL A 101 0.48 -7.04 -23.62
N LEU A 102 0.29 -8.14 -24.34
CA LEU A 102 -0.30 -9.38 -23.83
C LEU A 102 0.79 -10.43 -23.59
N ALA A 103 0.64 -11.19 -22.52
CA ALA A 103 1.45 -12.37 -22.24
C ALA A 103 0.60 -13.55 -21.80
N GLU A 104 1.17 -14.75 -21.94
CA GLU A 104 0.66 -15.96 -21.33
C GLU A 104 1.68 -16.45 -20.30
N HIS A 105 1.24 -16.54 -19.06
CA HIS A 105 1.98 -17.03 -17.91
C HIS A 105 1.60 -18.48 -17.65
N LEU A 106 2.59 -19.38 -17.72
CA LEU A 106 2.36 -20.82 -17.56
C LEU A 106 2.69 -21.26 -16.14
N PHE A 107 1.64 -21.60 -15.38
CA PHE A 107 1.77 -22.22 -14.07
C PHE A 107 1.55 -23.73 -14.17
N GLY A 108 2.04 -24.49 -13.19
CA GLY A 108 1.78 -25.94 -13.14
C GLY A 108 0.28 -26.28 -13.04
N SER A 109 -0.54 -25.36 -12.55
CA SER A 109 -2.00 -25.48 -12.46
C SER A 109 -2.75 -25.07 -13.73
N GLY A 110 -2.05 -24.46 -14.70
CA GLY A 110 -2.61 -24.04 -15.98
C GLY A 110 -2.18 -22.64 -16.43
N PRO A 111 -2.60 -22.22 -17.63
CA PRO A 111 -2.24 -20.94 -18.22
C PRO A 111 -3.07 -19.77 -17.64
N VAL A 112 -2.42 -18.60 -17.58
CA VAL A 112 -3.04 -17.30 -17.32
C VAL A 112 -2.66 -16.37 -18.46
N ARG A 113 -3.65 -15.78 -19.12
CA ARG A 113 -3.41 -14.69 -20.08
C ARG A 113 -3.64 -13.38 -19.39
N SER A 114 -2.74 -12.43 -19.62
CA SER A 114 -2.77 -11.14 -18.95
C SER A 114 -2.32 -10.00 -19.86
N GLU A 115 -2.72 -8.79 -19.50
CA GLU A 115 -2.33 -7.54 -20.16
C GLU A 115 -1.45 -6.71 -19.22
N LYS A 116 -0.32 -6.25 -19.73
CA LYS A 116 0.64 -5.44 -18.97
C LYS A 116 0.12 -4.02 -18.78
N GLY A 117 0.38 -3.48 -17.60
CA GLY A 117 0.27 -2.05 -17.33
C GLY A 117 1.29 -1.62 -16.28
N TYR A 118 1.20 -0.36 -15.89
CA TYR A 118 1.99 0.22 -14.81
C TYR A 118 1.05 0.82 -13.77
N GLU A 119 1.44 0.71 -12.52
CA GLU A 119 0.65 1.20 -11.39
C GLU A 119 1.56 1.65 -10.25
N ARG A 120 1.01 2.51 -9.39
CA ARG A 120 1.57 2.79 -8.07
C ARG A 120 1.23 1.64 -7.13
N VAL A 121 2.22 0.91 -6.66
CA VAL A 121 2.02 -0.26 -5.78
C VAL A 121 2.48 0.02 -4.36
N GLN A 122 1.84 -0.61 -3.36
CA GLN A 122 2.33 -0.63 -1.98
C GLN A 122 2.31 -2.04 -1.41
N LEU A 123 3.37 -2.44 -0.71
CA LEU A 123 3.40 -3.67 0.07
C LEU A 123 2.48 -3.51 1.28
N GLY A 124 1.43 -4.30 1.41
CA GLY A 124 0.41 -4.08 2.44
C GLY A 124 -0.72 -3.13 1.99
N GLY A 125 -1.36 -2.50 2.98
CA GLY A 125 -2.40 -1.49 2.77
C GLY A 125 -1.85 -0.09 2.49
N HIS A 126 -2.76 0.88 2.31
CA HIS A 126 -2.43 2.28 1.98
C HIS A 126 -1.59 3.04 3.02
N SER A 127 -1.46 2.53 4.24
CA SER A 127 -0.59 3.10 5.28
C SER A 127 0.86 2.60 5.19
N SER A 128 1.18 1.74 4.24
CA SER A 128 2.52 1.18 4.10
C SER A 128 3.54 2.24 3.66
N PRO A 129 4.73 2.28 4.28
CA PRO A 129 5.80 3.15 3.83
C PRO A 129 6.51 2.63 2.56
N TYR A 130 6.26 1.38 2.17
CA TYR A 130 6.89 0.75 0.99
C TYR A 130 6.01 0.93 -0.23
N THR A 131 6.23 2.05 -0.91
CA THR A 131 5.55 2.42 -2.15
C THR A 131 6.54 2.41 -3.31
N ALA A 132 6.10 1.89 -4.45
CA ALA A 132 6.81 2.03 -5.71
C ALA A 132 5.88 2.63 -6.76
N GLU A 133 6.33 3.71 -7.40
CA GLU A 133 5.61 4.34 -8.50
C GLU A 133 5.90 3.63 -9.81
N HIS A 134 4.95 3.66 -10.74
CA HIS A 134 5.12 3.18 -12.11
C HIS A 134 5.71 1.75 -12.22
N THR A 135 5.24 0.85 -11.34
CA THR A 135 5.71 -0.54 -11.30
C THR A 135 4.95 -1.36 -12.34
N PRO A 136 5.65 -2.16 -13.17
CA PRO A 136 4.99 -3.03 -14.13
C PRO A 136 4.20 -4.12 -13.40
N PHE A 137 2.99 -4.39 -13.86
CA PHE A 137 2.14 -5.47 -13.37
C PHE A 137 1.25 -6.00 -14.49
N TRP A 138 0.63 -7.15 -14.24
CA TRP A 138 -0.19 -7.87 -15.20
C TRP A 138 -1.63 -8.00 -14.70
N GLN A 139 -2.57 -7.54 -15.53
CA GLN A 139 -4.00 -7.69 -15.31
C GLN A 139 -4.48 -8.97 -15.99
N VAL A 140 -5.02 -9.91 -15.22
CA VAL A 140 -5.56 -11.15 -15.78
C VAL A 140 -6.78 -10.84 -16.66
N ILE A 141 -6.75 -11.36 -17.90
CA ILE A 141 -7.85 -11.25 -18.88
C ILE A 141 -8.59 -12.59 -19.06
N SER A 142 -7.92 -13.70 -18.79
CA SER A 142 -8.51 -15.05 -18.75
C SER A 142 -7.53 -16.02 -18.08
N HIS A 143 -8.03 -17.08 -17.44
CA HIS A 143 -7.18 -18.15 -16.91
C HIS A 143 -7.85 -19.51 -17.00
N ASN A 144 -7.05 -20.56 -16.97
CA ASN A 144 -7.51 -21.93 -16.73
C ASN A 144 -6.79 -22.49 -15.49
N ILE A 145 -7.00 -21.84 -14.34
CA ILE A 145 -6.52 -22.27 -13.03
C ILE A 145 -7.74 -22.62 -12.17
N PRO A 146 -8.10 -23.92 -12.02
CA PRO A 146 -9.33 -24.33 -11.34
C PRO A 146 -9.45 -23.84 -9.89
N VAL A 147 -8.33 -23.72 -9.17
CA VAL A 147 -8.33 -23.27 -7.78
C VAL A 147 -8.70 -21.79 -7.62
N TRP A 148 -8.43 -20.96 -8.63
CA TRP A 148 -8.64 -19.51 -8.54
C TRP A 148 -10.14 -19.15 -8.51
N ASP A 149 -10.97 -19.89 -9.25
CA ASP A 149 -12.39 -19.52 -9.43
C ASP A 149 -13.27 -19.70 -8.19
N ARG A 150 -13.04 -20.72 -7.36
CA ARG A 150 -14.03 -21.11 -6.33
C ARG A 150 -13.48 -21.36 -4.95
N SER A 151 -12.18 -21.55 -4.83
CA SER A 151 -11.56 -22.05 -3.59
C SER A 151 -10.40 -21.17 -3.14
N SER A 152 -10.09 -20.11 -3.88
CA SER A 152 -9.06 -19.16 -3.52
C SER A 152 -9.63 -17.99 -2.70
N HIS A 153 -8.86 -17.54 -1.72
CA HIS A 153 -9.15 -16.35 -0.91
C HIS A 153 -8.20 -15.19 -1.23
N PHE A 154 -7.60 -15.22 -2.42
CA PHE A 154 -6.69 -14.21 -2.93
C PHE A 154 -7.05 -13.81 -4.37
N SER A 155 -6.56 -12.67 -4.78
CA SER A 155 -6.83 -12.03 -6.07
C SER A 155 -5.57 -11.79 -6.88
N GLY A 156 -4.42 -12.25 -6.44
CA GLY A 156 -3.16 -12.14 -7.17
C GLY A 156 -1.98 -12.76 -6.45
N ILE A 157 -0.84 -12.75 -7.13
CA ILE A 157 0.48 -13.09 -6.59
C ILE A 157 1.42 -11.90 -6.77
N VAL A 158 2.33 -11.69 -5.80
CA VAL A 158 3.28 -10.57 -5.75
C VAL A 158 4.63 -10.97 -5.18
#